data_AF-A0A3L6LSH5-F1
#
_entry.id   AF-A0A3L6LSH5-F1
#
_cell.length_a   1.000
_cell.length_b   1.000
_cell.length_c   1.000
_cell.angle_alpha   90.00
_cell.angle_beta   90.00
_cell.angle_gamma   90.00
#
_symmetry.space_group_name_H-M   'P 1'
#
loop_
_entity.id
_entity.type
_entity.pdbx_description
1 polymer ?
#
loop_
_entity_poly.entity_id
_entity_poly.type
_entity_poly.pdbx_seq_one_letter_code
_entity_poly.pdbx_strand_id
1 'polypeptide(L)'
;MRSGRLLVDLLPSGGSVAVTNLRLPGQYDERLLASVGLQGPYYNWNRWYLPGVGRYLEVDPIALTGRFNAPFRPDWYNYALGNPIRFIDPTGLLVELYCESLSTAQYGIGGLGAHCFLRVACEDCNQSYDRTLELFGPNQSPQYGRPMNQPFDPSFNGRGTTRRRGLSGPGMPGTCGTERCLLNSFASQPLPPYNGLGPNSNTFAAAMLGECGLVGDFPWNAVGSGQ
;
A
#
# COMPACT_ATOMS: atom_id res chain seq x y z
N MET A 1 -7.39 -12.83 -36.38
CA MET A 1 -8.61 -12.54 -35.60
C MET A 1 -9.04 -13.82 -34.90
N ARG A 2 -8.72 -13.99 -33.61
CA ARG A 2 -9.18 -15.13 -32.81
C ARG A 2 -10.18 -14.61 -31.77
N SER A 3 -11.43 -15.01 -31.96
CA SER A 3 -12.55 -14.80 -31.05
C SER A 3 -12.26 -15.41 -29.69
N GLY A 4 -12.02 -14.59 -28.67
CA GLY A 4 -12.04 -15.00 -27.27
C GLY A 4 -13.48 -15.21 -26.83
N ARG A 5 -14.06 -16.38 -27.13
CA ARG A 5 -15.28 -16.86 -26.49
C ARG A 5 -15.04 -16.88 -24.99
N LEU A 6 -16.01 -16.38 -24.21
CA LEU A 6 -16.15 -16.78 -22.81
C LEU A 6 -16.01 -18.31 -22.76
N LEU A 7 -15.07 -18.82 -21.97
CA LEU A 7 -15.22 -20.15 -21.42
C LEU A 7 -16.31 -20.06 -20.36
N VAL A 8 -17.56 -20.08 -20.84
CA VAL A 8 -18.63 -20.72 -20.09
C VAL A 8 -18.30 -22.20 -20.17
N ASP A 9 -17.69 -22.74 -19.13
CA ASP A 9 -17.60 -24.19 -18.97
C ASP A 9 -19.03 -24.72 -18.97
N LEU A 10 -19.42 -25.34 -20.08
CA LEU A 10 -20.68 -26.05 -20.23
C LEU A 10 -20.60 -27.31 -19.36
N LEU A 11 -20.98 -27.19 -18.09
CA LEU A 11 -21.26 -28.36 -17.27
C LEU A 11 -22.71 -28.84 -17.55
N PRO A 12 -22.92 -30.15 -17.73
CA PRO A 12 -24.25 -30.70 -17.98
C PRO A 12 -25.10 -30.68 -16.70
N SER A 13 -26.34 -30.21 -16.86
CA SER A 13 -27.52 -30.37 -15.98
C SER A 13 -27.31 -30.18 -14.46
N GLY A 14 -27.64 -28.98 -13.97
CA GLY A 14 -28.04 -28.76 -12.56
C GLY A 14 -27.12 -27.88 -11.70
N GLY A 15 -25.98 -27.43 -12.21
CA GLY A 15 -25.09 -26.50 -11.49
C GLY A 15 -25.50 -25.04 -11.70
N SER A 16 -25.85 -24.33 -10.62
CA SER A 16 -26.00 -22.88 -10.67
C SER A 16 -24.64 -22.22 -10.88
N VAL A 17 -24.48 -21.44 -11.96
CA VAL A 17 -23.29 -20.61 -12.16
C VAL A 17 -23.29 -19.51 -11.10
N ALA A 18 -22.36 -19.57 -10.16
CA ALA A 18 -22.14 -18.51 -9.18
C ALA A 18 -21.52 -17.31 -9.90
N VAL A 19 -22.34 -16.29 -10.13
CA VAL A 19 -21.91 -15.06 -10.76
C VAL A 19 -21.49 -14.09 -9.64
N THR A 20 -20.20 -13.80 -9.55
CA THR A 20 -19.66 -12.80 -8.62
C THR A 20 -19.32 -11.50 -9.35
N ASN A 21 -19.56 -10.39 -8.68
CA ASN A 21 -19.13 -9.07 -9.13
C ASN A 21 -17.78 -8.66 -8.50
N LEU A 22 -17.21 -9.47 -7.60
CA LEU A 22 -15.88 -9.21 -7.04
C LEU A 22 -14.78 -9.51 -8.08
N ARG A 23 -13.77 -8.65 -8.13
CA ARG A 23 -12.62 -8.76 -9.05
C ARG A 23 -11.31 -8.85 -8.26
N LEU A 24 -10.25 -8.13 -8.64
CA LEU A 24 -9.02 -8.07 -7.84
C LEU A 24 -9.30 -7.42 -6.47
N PRO A 25 -8.42 -7.56 -5.47
CA PRO A 25 -8.61 -6.92 -4.16
C PRO A 25 -8.98 -5.43 -4.29
N GLY A 26 -10.08 -5.04 -3.62
CA GLY A 26 -10.67 -3.70 -3.68
C GLY A 26 -11.69 -3.47 -4.81
N GLN A 27 -11.79 -4.37 -5.79
CA GLN A 27 -12.50 -4.10 -7.04
C GLN A 27 -13.89 -4.78 -7.15
N TYR A 28 -14.87 -4.02 -7.62
CA TYR A 28 -16.23 -4.45 -7.91
C TYR A 28 -16.61 -4.16 -9.37
N ASP A 29 -17.12 -5.15 -10.09
CA ASP A 29 -17.57 -4.99 -11.48
C ASP A 29 -19.03 -4.59 -11.57
N GLU A 30 -19.25 -3.35 -11.98
CA GLU A 30 -20.56 -2.78 -12.25
C GLU A 30 -21.09 -3.09 -13.65
N ARG A 31 -20.29 -3.77 -14.49
CA ARG A 31 -20.68 -4.23 -15.84
C ARG A 31 -21.06 -3.11 -16.80
N LEU A 32 -20.52 -1.91 -16.61
CA LEU A 32 -20.90 -0.74 -17.39
C LEU A 32 -20.59 -0.90 -18.89
N LEU A 33 -19.60 -1.72 -19.27
CA LEU A 33 -19.28 -2.02 -20.67
C LEU A 33 -19.88 -3.34 -21.19
N ALA A 34 -20.75 -4.02 -20.43
CA ALA A 34 -21.33 -5.29 -20.84
C ALA A 34 -22.20 -5.17 -22.10
N SER A 35 -22.87 -4.02 -22.31
CA SER A 35 -23.72 -3.76 -23.48
C SER A 35 -22.94 -3.75 -24.80
N VAL A 36 -21.63 -3.48 -24.75
CA VAL A 36 -20.72 -3.49 -25.90
C VAL A 36 -19.81 -4.73 -25.91
N GLY A 37 -20.11 -5.73 -25.08
CA GLY A 37 -19.36 -6.99 -25.03
C GLY A 37 -17.98 -6.90 -24.40
N LEU A 38 -17.70 -5.83 -23.64
CA LEU A 38 -16.42 -5.63 -22.93
C LEU A 38 -16.61 -5.82 -21.41
N GLN A 39 -15.50 -6.08 -20.72
CA GLN A 39 -15.47 -6.23 -19.26
C GLN A 39 -15.10 -4.92 -18.58
N GLY A 40 -15.71 -4.65 -17.42
CA GLY A 40 -15.45 -3.47 -16.61
C GLY A 40 -16.12 -2.18 -17.12
N PRO A 41 -15.59 -1.00 -16.76
CA PRO A 41 -14.54 -0.81 -15.75
C PRO A 41 -14.97 -1.32 -14.37
N TYR A 42 -13.99 -1.68 -13.55
CA TYR A 42 -14.19 -2.15 -12.18
C TYR A 42 -14.00 -0.98 -11.22
N TYR A 43 -14.96 -0.76 -10.35
CA TYR A 43 -14.89 0.26 -9.31
C TYR A 43 -13.95 -0.22 -8.20
N ASN A 44 -12.88 0.54 -7.91
CA ASN A 44 -11.97 0.32 -6.79
C ASN A 44 -12.00 1.54 -5.88
N TRP A 45 -13.15 1.71 -5.22
CA TRP A 45 -13.45 2.74 -4.25
C TRP A 45 -13.23 4.19 -4.70
N ASN A 46 -11.99 4.63 -4.93
CA ASN A 46 -11.68 5.99 -5.37
C ASN A 46 -11.38 6.10 -6.87
N ARG A 47 -11.21 4.97 -7.57
CA ARG A 47 -10.83 4.96 -8.99
C ARG A 47 -11.49 3.83 -9.77
N TRP A 48 -11.69 4.03 -11.06
CA TRP A 48 -12.17 3.02 -12.01
C TRP A 48 -10.99 2.33 -12.69
N TYR A 49 -10.92 1.01 -12.56
CA TYR A 49 -9.89 0.18 -13.15
C TYR A 49 -10.38 -0.46 -14.45
N LEU A 50 -9.63 -0.30 -15.55
CA LEU A 50 -9.94 -0.94 -16.81
C LEU A 50 -9.08 -2.21 -16.98
N PRO A 51 -9.67 -3.42 -16.80
CA PRO A 51 -8.90 -4.67 -16.84
C PRO A 51 -8.27 -4.95 -18.21
N GLY A 52 -8.88 -4.49 -19.30
CA GLY A 52 -8.35 -4.69 -20.66
C GLY A 52 -7.03 -3.97 -20.93
N VAL A 53 -6.72 -2.91 -20.16
CA VAL A 53 -5.48 -2.12 -20.28
C VAL A 53 -4.57 -2.31 -19.05
N GLY A 54 -5.10 -2.83 -17.95
CA GLY A 54 -4.33 -3.14 -16.75
C GLY A 54 -4.02 -1.92 -15.88
N ARG A 55 -4.87 -0.88 -15.91
CA ARG A 55 -4.64 0.39 -15.22
C ARG A 55 -5.94 1.13 -14.88
N TYR A 56 -5.84 2.09 -13.98
CA TYR A 56 -6.88 3.06 -13.69
C TYR A 56 -7.18 3.97 -14.88
N LEU A 57 -8.44 4.39 -14.98
CA LEU A 57 -8.92 5.35 -15.97
C LEU A 57 -8.63 6.79 -15.53
N GLU A 58 -8.62 7.04 -14.22
CA GLU A 58 -8.30 8.33 -13.62
C GLU A 58 -6.85 8.36 -13.13
N VAL A 59 -6.28 9.56 -13.14
CA VAL A 59 -5.03 9.82 -12.42
C VAL A 59 -5.28 9.63 -10.92
N ASP A 60 -4.30 9.05 -10.20
CA ASP A 60 -4.33 9.03 -8.74
C ASP A 60 -4.62 10.44 -8.18
N PRO A 61 -5.70 10.65 -7.40
CA PRO A 61 -6.05 11.96 -6.86
C PRO A 61 -4.87 12.65 -6.14
N ILE A 62 -4.04 11.87 -5.47
CA ILE A 62 -2.84 12.39 -4.78
C ILE A 62 -1.82 13.03 -5.73
N ALA A 63 -1.84 12.69 -7.03
CA ALA A 63 -0.98 13.32 -8.02
C ALA A 63 -1.31 14.81 -8.15
N LEU A 64 -2.60 15.16 -8.00
CA LEU A 64 -3.16 16.52 -8.12
C LEU A 64 -2.83 17.39 -6.91
N THR A 65 -2.49 16.81 -5.75
CA THR A 65 -2.08 17.55 -4.53
C THR A 65 -0.66 18.14 -4.60
N GLY A 66 -0.09 18.30 -5.81
CA GLY A 66 1.21 18.94 -6.06
C GLY A 66 2.35 17.97 -6.43
N ARG A 67 2.03 16.72 -6.79
CA ARG A 67 3.02 15.63 -6.94
C ARG A 67 3.35 15.26 -8.37
N PHE A 68 2.78 15.94 -9.36
CA PHE A 68 3.16 15.75 -10.77
C PHE A 68 4.65 15.97 -11.02
N ASN A 69 5.36 16.80 -10.24
CA ASN A 69 6.77 17.17 -10.49
C ASN A 69 7.82 16.56 -9.56
N ALA A 70 7.50 15.53 -8.77
CA ALA A 70 8.47 14.92 -7.86
C ALA A 70 9.57 14.10 -8.59
N PRO A 71 10.80 13.99 -8.04
CA PRO A 71 11.93 13.28 -8.66
C PRO A 71 11.68 11.78 -8.91
N PHE A 72 10.79 11.17 -8.14
CA PHE A 72 10.29 9.81 -8.34
C PHE A 72 8.78 9.88 -8.53
N ARG A 73 8.34 9.84 -9.78
CA ARG A 73 6.93 9.79 -10.14
C ARG A 73 6.54 8.31 -10.27
N PRO A 74 5.75 7.74 -9.35
CA PRO A 74 5.11 6.46 -9.64
C PRO A 74 4.18 6.64 -10.84
N ASP A 75 3.91 5.56 -11.58
CA ASP A 75 2.84 5.58 -12.57
C ASP A 75 1.51 5.73 -11.82
N TRP A 76 0.90 6.91 -11.91
CA TRP A 76 -0.33 7.30 -11.22
C TRP A 76 -1.58 6.54 -11.70
N TYR A 77 -1.44 5.69 -12.71
CA TYR A 77 -2.52 4.86 -13.24
C TYR A 77 -2.35 3.39 -12.87
N ASN A 78 -1.24 2.98 -12.24
CA ASN A 78 -1.02 1.56 -11.97
C ASN A 78 -1.80 1.06 -10.75
N TYR A 79 -2.45 -0.08 -10.91
CA TYR A 79 -2.93 -0.90 -9.79
C TYR A 79 -1.76 -1.69 -9.20
N ALA A 80 -1.69 -1.79 -7.87
CA ALA A 80 -0.79 -2.70 -7.16
C ALA A 80 0.69 -2.61 -7.62
N LEU A 81 1.23 -1.40 -7.78
CA LEU A 81 2.61 -1.19 -8.22
C LEU A 81 2.96 -1.80 -9.60
N GLY A 82 1.96 -2.15 -10.40
CA GLY A 82 2.15 -2.89 -11.65
C GLY A 82 2.44 -4.38 -11.45
N ASN A 83 2.35 -4.90 -10.23
CA ASN A 83 2.51 -6.33 -9.92
C ASN A 83 1.34 -6.85 -9.04
N PRO A 84 0.14 -7.03 -9.64
CA PRO A 84 -1.06 -7.52 -8.94
C PRO A 84 -0.97 -8.98 -8.47
N ILE A 85 0.07 -9.72 -8.89
CA ILE A 85 0.31 -11.08 -8.41
C ILE A 85 0.85 -11.05 -6.97
N ARG A 86 1.66 -10.03 -6.66
CA ARG A 86 2.31 -9.90 -5.35
C ARG A 86 1.65 -8.85 -4.47
N PHE A 87 1.08 -7.81 -5.07
CA PHE A 87 0.63 -6.63 -4.36
C PHE A 87 -0.83 -6.30 -4.62
N ILE A 88 -1.37 -5.43 -3.77
CA ILE A 88 -2.76 -4.95 -3.83
C ILE A 88 -2.79 -3.43 -3.81
N ASP A 89 -3.96 -2.87 -4.14
CA ASP A 89 -4.34 -1.48 -3.89
C ASP A 89 -5.80 -1.49 -3.39
N PRO A 90 -6.04 -1.61 -2.06
CA PRO A 90 -7.36 -1.92 -1.50
C PRO A 90 -8.40 -0.82 -1.67
N THR A 91 -7.95 0.42 -1.73
CA THR A 91 -8.80 1.62 -1.74
C THR A 91 -8.72 2.37 -3.05
N GLY A 92 -7.87 1.94 -3.98
CA GLY A 92 -7.53 2.76 -5.13
C GLY A 92 -6.88 4.08 -4.70
N LEU A 93 -6.22 4.09 -3.54
CA LEU A 93 -5.44 5.20 -3.00
C LEU A 93 -4.17 4.65 -2.36
N LEU A 94 -3.28 5.56 -2.03
CA LEU A 94 -1.89 5.22 -1.82
C LEU A 94 -1.57 4.92 -0.36
N VAL A 95 -1.41 3.63 -0.07
CA VAL A 95 -0.61 3.13 1.06
C VAL A 95 0.70 2.57 0.51
N GLU A 96 1.83 3.09 1.00
CA GLU A 96 3.16 2.62 0.59
C GLU A 96 4.00 2.26 1.82
N LEU A 97 4.65 1.10 1.75
CA LEU A 97 5.77 0.79 2.62
C LEU A 97 7.04 1.33 1.97
N TYR A 98 7.81 2.13 2.70
CA TYR A 98 9.14 2.54 2.32
C TYR A 98 10.15 1.90 3.25
N CYS A 99 11.28 1.46 2.69
CA CYS A 99 12.40 0.95 3.47
C CYS A 99 13.70 1.59 2.99
N GLU A 100 14.44 2.16 3.92
CA GLU A 100 15.75 2.76 3.71
C GLU A 100 16.85 1.81 4.21
N SER A 101 17.91 1.65 3.42
CA SER A 101 19.11 0.95 3.86
C SER A 101 19.90 1.81 4.84
N LEU A 102 20.08 1.34 6.07
CA LEU A 102 20.94 2.00 7.06
C LEU A 102 22.40 1.60 6.79
N SER A 103 23.21 2.57 6.38
CA SER A 103 24.66 2.34 6.21
C SER A 103 25.41 2.41 7.54
N THR A 104 26.50 1.66 7.63
CA THR A 104 27.42 1.60 8.79
C THR A 104 27.91 2.98 9.23
N ALA A 105 28.09 3.90 8.29
CA ALA A 105 28.62 5.23 8.52
C ALA A 105 27.65 6.17 9.25
N GLN A 106 26.33 5.93 9.13
CA GLN A 106 25.32 6.86 9.64
C GLN A 106 24.80 6.49 11.05
N TYR A 107 24.85 5.22 11.43
CA TYR A 107 24.21 4.76 12.68
C TYR A 107 25.01 3.74 13.51
N GLY A 108 26.25 3.37 13.11
CA GLY A 108 27.13 2.51 13.93
C GLY A 108 26.67 1.05 14.11
N ILE A 109 25.48 0.71 13.63
CA ILE A 109 25.00 -0.64 13.35
C ILE A 109 25.75 -1.15 12.12
N GLY A 110 26.32 -2.35 12.18
CA GLY A 110 27.25 -2.94 11.21
C GLY A 110 26.80 -3.11 9.75
N GLY A 111 26.07 -2.15 9.16
CA GLY A 111 25.86 -1.99 7.73
C GLY A 111 24.75 -2.84 7.13
N LEU A 112 23.95 -3.54 7.95
CA LEU A 112 23.01 -4.56 7.48
C LEU A 112 21.59 -4.36 8.03
N GLY A 113 21.18 -3.14 8.36
CA GLY A 113 19.82 -2.85 8.84
C GLY A 113 18.99 -2.11 7.80
N ALA A 114 17.69 -2.39 7.72
CA ALA A 114 16.73 -1.52 7.07
C ALA A 114 15.92 -0.74 8.11
N HIS A 115 15.50 0.47 7.73
CA HIS A 115 14.55 1.27 8.47
C HIS A 115 13.32 1.49 7.60
N CYS A 116 12.18 0.97 8.04
CA CYS A 116 10.95 1.05 7.28
C CYS A 116 9.92 1.98 7.93
N PHE A 117 9.14 2.65 7.08
CA PHE A 117 8.07 3.56 7.47
C PHE A 117 6.92 3.47 6.46
N LEU A 118 5.75 3.95 6.85
CA LEU A 118 4.58 3.98 5.98
C LEU A 118 4.34 5.39 5.45
N ARG A 119 3.98 5.49 4.17
CA ARG A 119 3.24 6.62 3.66
C ARG A 119 1.78 6.23 3.59
N VAL A 120 0.92 7.07 4.16
CA VAL A 120 -0.53 6.89 4.15
C VAL A 120 -1.14 8.16 3.59
N ALA A 121 -1.82 8.04 2.45
CA ALA A 121 -2.49 9.16 1.81
C ALA A 121 -3.95 8.83 1.52
N CYS A 122 -4.82 9.79 1.81
CA CYS A 122 -6.25 9.72 1.57
C CYS A 122 -6.72 11.05 0.98
N GLU A 123 -7.61 10.98 0.01
CA GLU A 123 -8.34 12.13 -0.50
C GLU A 123 -9.79 11.72 -0.75
N ASP A 124 -10.71 12.29 0.01
CA ASP A 124 -12.15 12.15 -0.16
C ASP A 124 -12.87 13.49 0.09
N CYS A 125 -14.20 13.51 0.01
CA CYS A 125 -15.01 14.72 0.16
C CYS A 125 -14.89 15.40 1.56
N ASN A 126 -14.43 14.68 2.58
CA ASN A 126 -14.43 15.11 3.98
C ASN A 126 -13.03 15.16 4.61
N GLN A 127 -12.03 14.54 3.99
CA GLN A 127 -10.67 14.46 4.51
C GLN A 127 -9.66 14.37 3.37
N SER A 128 -8.56 15.10 3.52
CA SER A 128 -7.39 15.02 2.67
C SER A 128 -6.14 15.05 3.54
N TYR A 129 -5.30 14.02 3.42
CA TYR A 129 -4.03 13.94 4.13
C TYR A 129 -3.03 13.08 3.36
N ASP A 130 -1.75 13.39 3.54
CA ASP A 130 -0.64 12.61 3.03
C ASP A 130 0.49 12.62 4.06
N ARG A 131 0.66 11.50 4.76
CA ARG A 131 1.43 11.41 6.01
C ARG A 131 2.49 10.33 5.93
N THR A 132 3.65 10.63 6.49
CA THR A 132 4.65 9.64 6.88
C THR A 132 4.39 9.22 8.32
N LEU A 133 4.24 7.91 8.54
CA LEU A 133 4.11 7.26 9.84
C LEU A 133 5.38 6.44 10.11
N GLU A 134 6.14 6.83 11.12
CA GLU A 134 7.49 6.34 11.36
C GLU A 134 7.80 6.26 12.86
N LEU A 135 8.69 5.34 13.24
CA LEU A 135 9.21 5.25 14.60
C LEU A 135 10.74 5.47 14.58
N PHE A 136 11.19 6.60 15.13
CA PHE A 136 12.63 6.88 15.28
C PHE A 136 13.20 6.21 16.52
N GLY A 137 14.51 5.97 16.49
CA GLY A 137 15.26 5.58 17.69
C GLY A 137 15.28 6.69 18.76
N PRO A 138 15.59 6.34 20.01
CA PRO A 138 15.71 7.30 21.11
C PRO A 138 16.97 8.14 20.98
N ASN A 139 16.98 9.32 21.63
CA ASN A 139 18.17 10.18 21.66
C ASN A 139 19.16 9.82 22.79
N GLN A 140 18.75 9.02 23.82
CA GLN A 140 19.55 8.56 24.98
C GLN A 140 18.96 7.26 25.61
N SER A 141 19.62 6.62 26.60
CA SER A 141 19.29 5.27 27.12
C SER A 141 18.58 5.22 28.49
N PRO A 142 17.62 4.26 28.74
CA PRO A 142 16.76 3.61 27.76
C PRO A 142 15.51 4.47 27.56
N GLN A 143 15.28 4.93 26.33
CA GLN A 143 14.02 5.57 25.99
C GLN A 143 13.34 4.80 24.87
N TYR A 144 12.03 4.72 24.98
CA TYR A 144 11.12 4.16 23.99
C TYR A 144 11.34 4.81 22.62
N GLY A 145 10.91 4.13 21.57
CA GLY A 145 10.91 4.70 20.22
C GLY A 145 10.12 6.01 20.17
N ARG A 146 10.49 6.89 19.24
CA ARG A 146 9.88 8.22 19.07
C ARG A 146 8.94 8.19 17.86
N PRO A 147 7.61 8.16 18.04
CA PRO A 147 6.68 8.14 16.93
C PRO A 147 6.68 9.50 16.22
N MET A 148 6.78 9.48 14.89
CA MET A 148 6.67 10.65 14.03
C MET A 148 5.52 10.45 13.04
N ASN A 149 4.53 11.34 13.14
CA ASN A 149 3.47 11.50 12.17
C ASN A 149 3.64 12.89 11.55
N GLN A 150 4.12 12.95 10.32
CA GLN A 150 4.49 14.19 9.64
C GLN A 150 3.97 14.21 8.20
N PRO A 151 3.81 15.38 7.56
CA PRO A 151 3.49 15.44 6.14
C PRO A 151 4.50 14.63 5.32
N PHE A 152 4.03 13.88 4.32
CA PHE A 152 4.93 13.11 3.46
C PHE A 152 5.80 14.04 2.60
N ASP A 153 7.11 14.00 2.85
CA ASP A 153 8.11 14.73 2.05
C ASP A 153 8.54 13.88 0.83
N PRO A 154 8.24 14.31 -0.41
CA PRO A 154 8.63 13.58 -1.61
C PRO A 154 10.15 13.47 -1.79
N SER A 155 10.95 14.25 -1.06
CA SER A 155 12.42 14.17 -1.09
C SER A 155 12.96 12.86 -0.50
N PHE A 156 12.18 12.15 0.33
CA PHE A 156 12.58 10.86 0.91
C PHE A 156 12.87 9.79 -0.16
N ASN A 157 12.18 9.86 -1.31
CA ASN A 157 12.43 8.96 -2.44
C ASN A 157 13.73 9.33 -3.21
N GLY A 158 14.25 10.54 -3.00
CA GLY A 158 15.47 11.08 -3.60
C GLY A 158 16.78 10.65 -2.95
N ARG A 159 16.74 9.99 -1.78
CA ARG A 159 17.95 9.62 -1.01
C ARG A 159 18.72 8.42 -1.56
N GLY A 160 18.27 7.78 -2.64
CA GLY A 160 18.94 6.65 -3.31
C GLY A 160 18.94 5.33 -2.53
N THR A 161 18.84 5.41 -1.19
CA THR A 161 18.77 4.30 -0.22
C THR A 161 17.33 3.87 0.08
N THR A 162 16.36 4.76 -0.12
CA THR A 162 14.94 4.52 0.12
C THR A 162 14.29 3.79 -1.07
N ARG A 163 13.60 2.69 -0.80
CA ARG A 163 12.85 1.93 -1.81
C ARG A 163 11.40 1.77 -1.38
N ARG A 164 10.48 2.08 -2.30
CA ARG A 164 9.07 1.68 -2.17
C ARG A 164 8.96 0.16 -2.25
N ARG A 165 8.15 -0.41 -1.38
CA ARG A 165 7.82 -1.83 -1.24
C ARG A 165 6.32 -1.99 -1.38
N GLY A 166 5.91 -3.16 -1.84
CA GLY A 166 4.48 -3.44 -1.98
C GLY A 166 3.86 -4.01 -0.72
N LEU A 167 2.55 -4.05 -0.74
CA LEU A 167 1.69 -4.53 0.34
C LEU A 167 0.79 -5.63 -0.21
N SER A 168 0.41 -6.60 0.62
CA SER A 168 -0.56 -7.65 0.32
C SER A 168 -1.59 -7.76 1.46
N GLY A 169 -2.63 -8.60 1.28
CA GLY A 169 -3.75 -8.72 2.23
C GLY A 169 -5.08 -8.16 1.69
N PRO A 170 -6.15 -8.16 2.49
CA PRO A 170 -7.41 -7.51 2.11
C PRO A 170 -7.46 -6.01 2.45
N GLY A 171 -6.66 -5.54 3.41
CA GLY A 171 -6.83 -4.20 3.99
C GLY A 171 -8.18 -4.05 4.71
N MET A 172 -8.53 -2.81 5.04
CA MET A 172 -9.82 -2.46 5.64
C MET A 172 -10.79 -1.90 4.57
N PRO A 173 -12.08 -2.27 4.65
CA PRO A 173 -13.09 -1.79 3.70
C PRO A 173 -13.44 -0.31 3.93
N GLY A 174 -14.03 0.32 2.92
CA GLY A 174 -14.55 1.69 3.03
C GLY A 174 -13.60 2.78 2.54
N THR A 175 -14.12 4.00 2.40
CA THR A 175 -13.32 5.16 1.96
C THR A 175 -12.25 5.43 2.98
N CYS A 176 -11.00 5.36 2.52
CA CYS A 176 -9.83 5.51 3.36
C CYS A 176 -9.84 4.60 4.60
N GLY A 177 -10.51 3.44 4.52
CA GLY A 177 -10.68 2.53 5.65
C GLY A 177 -9.34 1.99 6.14
N THR A 178 -8.48 1.62 5.20
CA THR A 178 -7.13 1.11 5.47
C THR A 178 -6.25 2.22 6.05
N GLU A 179 -6.30 3.39 5.45
CA GLU A 179 -5.53 4.58 5.79
C GLU A 179 -5.88 5.07 7.20
N ARG A 180 -7.17 5.13 7.52
CA ARG A 180 -7.66 5.52 8.84
C ARG A 180 -7.32 4.46 9.89
N CYS A 181 -7.37 3.18 9.54
CA CYS A 181 -6.88 2.13 10.43
C CYS A 181 -5.40 2.34 10.76
N LEU A 182 -4.55 2.59 9.76
CA LEU A 182 -3.11 2.79 9.96
C LEU A 182 -2.82 4.03 10.81
N LEU A 183 -3.56 5.13 10.61
CA LEU A 183 -3.46 6.32 11.46
C LEU A 183 -3.89 6.05 12.90
N ASN A 184 -4.97 5.28 13.10
CA ASN A 184 -5.44 4.92 14.43
C ASN A 184 -4.47 3.98 15.14
N SER A 185 -4.01 2.94 14.44
CA SER A 185 -2.99 2.00 14.91
C SER A 185 -1.72 2.76 15.32
N PHE A 186 -1.22 3.66 14.48
CA PHE A 186 -0.08 4.51 14.83
C PHE A 186 -0.28 5.30 16.12
N ALA A 187 -1.48 5.85 16.34
CA ALA A 187 -1.80 6.67 17.50
C ALA A 187 -2.00 5.85 18.79
N SER A 188 -2.43 4.60 18.68
CA SER A 188 -2.75 3.72 19.82
C SER A 188 -1.67 2.68 20.14
N GLN A 189 -0.78 2.38 19.20
CA GLN A 189 0.18 1.30 19.33
C GLN A 189 1.18 1.58 20.47
N PRO A 190 1.40 0.63 21.39
CA PRO A 190 2.39 0.79 22.45
C PRO A 190 3.79 1.04 21.89
N LEU A 191 4.49 2.04 22.43
CA LEU A 191 5.87 2.29 22.08
C LEU A 191 6.76 1.23 22.76
N PRO A 192 7.49 0.40 22.00
CA PRO A 192 8.33 -0.61 22.62
C PRO A 192 9.67 -0.01 23.07
N PRO A 193 10.39 -0.69 23.99
CA PRO A 193 11.80 -0.44 24.21
C PRO A 193 12.53 -0.58 22.87
N TYR A 194 13.14 0.50 22.38
CA TYR A 194 13.69 0.54 21.04
C TYR A 194 15.05 -0.17 21.00
N ASN A 195 15.20 -1.14 20.11
CA ASN A 195 16.43 -1.87 19.87
C ASN A 195 16.59 -2.09 18.36
N GLY A 196 17.76 -1.79 17.78
CA GLY A 196 18.03 -1.99 16.35
C GLY A 196 17.78 -3.42 15.85
N LEU A 197 17.87 -4.44 16.72
CA LEU A 197 17.56 -5.85 16.41
C LEU A 197 16.11 -6.26 16.75
N GLY A 198 15.29 -5.31 17.20
CA GLY A 198 13.89 -5.51 17.53
C GLY A 198 13.63 -5.44 19.04
N PRO A 199 12.54 -4.77 19.48
CA PRO A 199 11.58 -4.00 18.66
C PRO A 199 12.13 -2.67 18.11
N ASN A 200 11.82 -2.35 16.85
CA ASN A 200 12.27 -1.13 16.15
C ASN A 200 11.19 -0.59 15.18
N SER A 201 11.58 0.31 14.27
CA SER A 201 10.72 0.83 13.20
C SER A 201 10.10 -0.24 12.31
N ASN A 202 10.83 -1.32 12.01
CA ASN A 202 10.33 -2.41 11.18
C ASN A 202 9.25 -3.21 11.91
N THR A 203 9.47 -3.54 13.18
CA THR A 203 8.43 -4.18 14.03
C THR A 203 7.21 -3.28 14.16
N PHE A 204 7.42 -1.98 14.34
CA PHE A 204 6.34 -1.01 14.47
C PHE A 204 5.50 -0.91 13.20
N ALA A 205 6.13 -0.77 12.03
CA ALA A 205 5.46 -0.75 10.74
C ALA A 205 4.74 -2.07 10.43
N ALA A 206 5.36 -3.22 10.74
CA ALA A 206 4.75 -4.53 10.53
C ALA A 206 3.51 -4.74 11.40
N ALA A 207 3.54 -4.29 12.65
CA ALA A 207 2.40 -4.35 13.56
C ALA A 207 1.23 -3.47 13.07
N MET A 208 1.49 -2.23 12.63
CA MET A 208 0.44 -1.38 12.04
C MET A 208 -0.21 -2.03 10.82
N LEU A 209 0.61 -2.55 9.90
CA LEU A 209 0.10 -3.25 8.72
C LEU A 209 -0.75 -4.46 9.13
N GLY A 210 -0.26 -5.28 10.06
CA GLY A 210 -0.96 -6.47 10.54
C GLY A 210 -2.31 -6.17 11.20
N GLU A 211 -2.37 -5.13 12.04
CA GLU A 211 -3.63 -4.68 12.67
C GLU A 211 -4.66 -4.24 11.61
N CYS A 212 -4.19 -3.70 10.49
CA CYS A 212 -5.02 -3.24 9.39
C CYS A 212 -5.23 -4.29 8.27
N GLY A 213 -4.94 -5.57 8.54
CA GLY A 213 -5.16 -6.65 7.58
C GLY A 213 -4.24 -6.59 6.36
N LEU A 214 -3.05 -6.01 6.52
CA LEU A 214 -2.03 -5.90 5.49
C LEU A 214 -0.77 -6.65 5.89
N VAL A 215 -0.02 -7.07 4.88
CA VAL A 215 1.32 -7.65 5.03
C VAL A 215 2.29 -6.86 4.16
N GLY A 216 3.38 -6.40 4.76
CA GLY A 216 4.41 -5.63 4.08
C GLY A 216 5.48 -6.49 3.42
N ASP A 217 5.91 -6.10 2.22
CA ASP A 217 7.05 -6.72 1.54
C ASP A 217 8.39 -6.16 2.04
N PHE A 218 8.66 -6.31 3.33
CA PHE A 218 9.91 -5.93 3.97
C PHE A 218 11.13 -6.61 3.31
N PRO A 219 12.30 -5.95 3.26
CA PRO A 219 13.53 -6.60 2.84
C PRO A 219 14.07 -7.54 3.94
N TRP A 220 14.90 -8.51 3.56
CA TRP A 220 15.51 -9.49 4.48
C TRP A 220 16.28 -8.85 5.64
N ASN A 221 16.78 -7.63 5.46
CA ASN A 221 17.53 -6.88 6.46
C ASN A 221 16.66 -5.93 7.31
N ALA A 222 15.34 -5.94 7.14
CA ALA A 222 14.39 -5.26 8.03
C ALA A 222 14.13 -6.10 9.28
N VAL A 223 15.16 -6.23 10.13
CA VAL A 223 15.12 -7.05 11.33
C VAL A 223 13.94 -6.66 12.21
N GLY A 224 13.18 -7.66 12.68
CA GLY A 224 12.03 -7.48 13.56
C GLY A 224 10.69 -7.26 12.85
N SER A 225 10.64 -7.25 11.51
CA SER A 225 9.37 -7.14 10.76
C SER A 225 8.52 -8.42 10.75
N GLY A 226 9.04 -9.55 11.24
CA GLY A 226 8.31 -10.82 11.29
C GLY A 226 8.17 -11.52 9.93
N GLN A 227 9.12 -11.32 9.01
CA GLN A 227 9.31 -12.21 7.86
C GLN A 227 10.11 -13.44 8.24
#